data_AF-A0A660NF84-F1
#
_entry.id   AF-A0A660NF84-F1
#
_cell.length_a   1.000
_cell.length_b   1.000
_cell.length_c   1.000
_cell.angle_alpha   90.00
_cell.angle_beta   90.00
_cell.angle_gamma   90.00
#
_symmetry.space_group_name_H-M   'P 1'
#
loop_
_entity.id
_entity.type
_entity.pdbx_description
1 polymer ?
#
loop_
_entity_poly.entity_id
_entity_poly.type
_entity_poly.pdbx_seq_one_letter_code
_entity_poly.pdbx_strand_id
1 'polypeptide(L)'
;MAAKRLVYLMSLRNAAADQAGQWVTCRGERCYMKSPLEYLVEQLEQTALGRYYTLAGVIYDDVPGYARDMEKVSGYGFAPGEGEHWICPPGLQVQGRALRDLMENLPSSYRALPAADTVGRAAGKAEFERRLEARLLALQADLVVVDGLILILDALVRPGAVFHNRVFNIHPGVTRADSPYERRGATATLDAL
;
A
#
# COMPACT_ATOMS: atom_id res chain seq x y z
N MET A 1 11.99 -22.09 13.05
CA MET A 1 11.98 -21.49 11.69
C MET A 1 12.12 -19.99 11.85
N ALA A 2 12.89 -19.32 10.99
CA ALA A 2 12.96 -17.87 10.99
C ALA A 2 11.63 -17.27 10.51
N ALA A 3 11.24 -16.11 11.05
CA ALA A 3 10.05 -15.40 10.61
C ALA A 3 10.21 -14.97 9.14
N LYS A 4 9.15 -15.12 8.35
CA LYS A 4 9.10 -14.70 6.95
C LYS A 4 9.06 -13.18 6.84
N ARG A 5 9.71 -12.64 5.83
CA ARG A 5 9.83 -11.20 5.60
C ARG A 5 8.67 -10.71 4.74
N LEU A 6 7.84 -9.86 5.32
CA LEU A 6 6.67 -9.25 4.69
C LEU A 6 7.03 -7.84 4.23
N VAL A 7 6.73 -7.51 2.98
CA VAL A 7 6.76 -6.11 2.51
C VAL A 7 5.33 -5.63 2.26
N TYR A 8 5.01 -4.43 2.75
CA TYR A 8 3.72 -3.79 2.53
C TYR A 8 3.82 -2.83 1.34
N LEU A 9 2.84 -2.84 0.44
CA LEU A 9 2.80 -2.00 -0.75
C LEU A 9 1.45 -1.29 -0.84
N MET A 10 1.48 0.02 -1.03
CA MET A 10 0.26 0.84 -1.09
C MET A 10 0.39 2.03 -2.03
N SER A 11 -0.71 2.76 -2.20
CA SER A 11 -0.69 4.13 -2.72
C SER A 11 -1.12 5.08 -1.59
N LEU A 12 -0.27 6.04 -1.20
CA LEU A 12 -0.60 7.08 -0.21
C LEU A 12 -1.84 7.86 -0.62
N ARG A 13 -2.01 8.19 -1.90
CA ARG A 13 -3.22 8.88 -2.40
C ARG A 13 -4.52 8.10 -2.16
N ASN A 14 -4.47 6.77 -2.04
CA ASN A 14 -5.65 5.98 -1.68
C ASN A 14 -5.91 6.07 -0.18
N ALA A 15 -4.89 5.84 0.63
CA ALA A 15 -5.00 5.97 2.09
C ALA A 15 -5.45 7.38 2.52
N ALA A 16 -4.94 8.42 1.85
CA ALA A 16 -5.33 9.80 2.09
C ALA A 16 -6.80 10.07 1.71
N ALA A 17 -7.26 9.52 0.58
CA ALA A 17 -8.67 9.63 0.17
C ALA A 17 -9.60 8.97 1.18
N ASP A 18 -9.18 7.87 1.80
CA ASP A 18 -9.91 7.16 2.85
C ASP A 18 -9.75 7.80 4.24
N GLN A 19 -9.04 8.94 4.34
CA GLN A 19 -8.77 9.65 5.59
C GLN A 19 -8.02 8.80 6.63
N ALA A 20 -7.16 7.88 6.18
CA ALA A 20 -6.37 7.01 7.04
C ALA A 20 -5.56 7.82 8.06
N GLY A 21 -5.57 7.40 9.33
CA GLY A 21 -4.90 8.08 10.43
C GLY A 21 -5.57 9.38 10.90
N GLN A 22 -6.77 9.71 10.41
CA GLN A 22 -7.53 10.88 10.87
C GLN A 22 -8.68 10.49 11.79
N TRP A 23 -9.23 11.50 12.47
CA TRP A 23 -10.51 11.37 13.17
C TRP A 23 -11.64 11.82 12.26
N VAL A 24 -12.61 10.94 12.02
CA VAL A 24 -13.77 11.18 11.16
C VAL A 24 -15.07 11.08 11.94
N THR A 25 -16.16 11.56 11.37
CA THR A 25 -17.50 11.38 11.94
C THR A 25 -18.09 10.05 11.46
N CYS A 26 -18.41 9.15 12.38
CA CYS A 26 -19.13 7.90 12.10
C CYS A 26 -20.39 7.86 12.96
N ARG A 27 -21.57 7.81 12.32
CA ARG A 27 -22.87 7.73 13.00
C ARG A 27 -23.10 8.80 14.09
N GLY A 28 -22.54 9.99 13.88
CA GLY A 28 -22.65 11.11 14.84
C GLY A 28 -21.55 11.16 15.91
N GLU A 29 -20.68 10.15 15.96
CA GLU A 29 -19.55 10.09 16.90
C GLU A 29 -18.21 10.31 16.19
N ARG A 30 -17.19 10.62 16.98
CA ARG A 30 -15.81 10.79 16.50
C ARG A 30 -15.10 9.43 16.52
N CYS A 31 -14.69 8.93 15.36
CA CYS A 31 -13.99 7.66 15.22
C CYS A 31 -12.61 7.87 14.61
N TYR A 32 -11.62 7.11 15.09
CA TYR A 32 -10.29 7.10 14.49
C TYR A 32 -10.28 6.15 13.28
N MET A 33 -9.95 6.67 12.11
CA MET A 33 -9.83 5.91 10.87
C MET A 33 -8.48 5.22 10.81
N LYS A 34 -8.33 4.13 11.59
CA LYS A 34 -7.11 3.32 11.62
C LYS A 34 -6.79 2.76 10.24
N SER A 35 -5.55 2.94 9.78
CA SER A 35 -5.13 2.36 8.50
C SER A 35 -4.96 0.84 8.58
N PRO A 36 -5.11 0.10 7.47
CA PRO A 36 -4.82 -1.33 7.47
C PRO A 36 -3.35 -1.65 7.83
N LEU A 37 -2.41 -0.75 7.51
CA LEU A 37 -1.01 -0.87 7.93
C LEU A 37 -0.86 -0.75 9.46
N GLU A 38 -1.51 0.23 10.07
CA GLU A 38 -1.48 0.39 11.54
C GLU A 38 -2.08 -0.84 12.23
N TYR A 39 -3.21 -1.34 11.73
CA TYR A 39 -3.81 -2.58 12.24
C TYR A 39 -2.86 -3.77 12.08
N LEU A 40 -2.21 -3.92 10.93
CA LEU A 40 -1.22 -4.99 10.70
C LEU A 40 -0.06 -4.89 11.70
N VAL A 41 0.46 -3.69 11.96
CA VAL A 41 1.52 -3.48 12.95
C VAL A 41 1.08 -3.92 14.34
N GLU A 42 -0.13 -3.56 14.77
CA GLU A 42 -0.69 -4.05 16.04
C GLU A 42 -0.77 -5.57 16.09
N GLN A 43 -1.20 -6.21 14.99
CA GLN A 43 -1.26 -7.67 14.93
C GLN A 43 0.13 -8.31 15.01
N LEU A 44 1.15 -7.72 14.38
CA LEU A 44 2.53 -8.19 14.47
C LEU A 44 3.09 -8.06 15.89
N GLU A 45 2.76 -6.99 16.61
CA GLU A 45 3.25 -6.76 17.97
C GLU A 45 2.50 -7.58 19.04
N GLN A 46 1.19 -7.73 18.90
CA GLN A 46 0.32 -8.17 20.00
C GLN A 46 -0.15 -9.62 19.86
N THR A 47 0.10 -10.27 18.72
CA THR A 47 -0.40 -11.63 18.46
C THR A 47 0.72 -12.59 18.06
N ALA A 48 0.36 -13.86 17.86
CA ALA A 48 1.28 -14.85 17.33
C ALA A 48 1.75 -14.52 15.89
N LEU A 49 1.11 -13.59 15.18
CA LEU A 49 1.49 -13.21 13.81
C LEU A 49 2.95 -12.74 13.73
N GLY A 50 3.43 -11.99 14.72
CA GLY A 50 4.82 -11.52 14.79
C GLY A 50 5.86 -12.63 14.95
N ARG A 51 5.45 -13.85 15.31
CA ARG A 51 6.34 -15.03 15.32
C ARG A 51 6.54 -15.61 13.92
N TYR A 52 5.56 -15.42 13.04
CA TYR A 52 5.58 -15.94 11.67
C TYR A 52 6.10 -14.93 10.67
N TYR A 53 5.93 -13.63 10.94
CA TYR A 53 6.27 -12.57 10.00
C TYR A 53 7.05 -11.43 10.64
N THR A 54 7.97 -10.86 9.86
CA THR A 54 8.68 -9.62 10.17
C THR A 54 8.40 -8.60 9.08
N LEU A 55 7.98 -7.40 9.45
CA LEU A 55 7.78 -6.31 8.48
C LEU A 55 9.14 -5.82 8.01
N ALA A 56 9.46 -6.08 6.75
CA ALA A 56 10.75 -5.75 6.14
C ALA A 56 10.77 -4.35 5.53
N GLY A 57 9.63 -3.85 5.05
CA GLY A 57 9.51 -2.53 4.44
C GLY A 57 8.06 -2.17 4.14
N VAL A 58 7.82 -0.87 3.96
CA VAL A 58 6.55 -0.28 3.51
C VAL A 58 6.87 0.60 2.30
N ILE A 59 6.35 0.24 1.14
CA ILE A 59 6.61 0.92 -0.12
C ILE A 59 5.33 1.62 -0.58
N TYR A 60 5.45 2.86 -1.05
CA TYR A 60 4.36 3.60 -1.66
C TYR A 60 4.78 4.28 -2.97
N ASP A 61 3.83 4.44 -3.90
CA ASP A 61 4.13 4.71 -5.31
C ASP A 61 3.83 6.14 -5.81
N ASP A 62 3.36 7.02 -4.93
CA ASP A 62 2.97 8.39 -5.27
C ASP A 62 4.15 9.20 -5.79
N VAL A 63 3.91 10.08 -6.75
CA VAL A 63 4.95 10.79 -7.50
C VAL A 63 5.07 12.23 -7.01
N PRO A 64 6.15 12.60 -6.29
CA PRO A 64 6.44 13.99 -5.97
C PRO A 64 6.50 14.85 -7.24
N GLY A 65 5.92 16.05 -7.18
CA GLY A 65 5.87 16.97 -8.33
C GLY A 65 4.79 16.65 -9.36
N TYR A 66 4.09 15.51 -9.26
CA TYR A 66 2.93 15.23 -10.11
C TYR A 66 1.67 15.86 -9.50
N ALA A 67 1.11 16.87 -10.17
CA ALA A 67 0.02 17.69 -9.65
C ALA A 67 -1.15 16.90 -9.04
N ARG A 68 -1.57 15.79 -9.67
CA ARG A 68 -2.68 14.96 -9.17
C ARG A 68 -2.36 14.23 -7.87
N ASP A 69 -1.12 13.76 -7.69
CA ASP A 69 -0.73 13.10 -6.45
C ASP A 69 -0.54 14.15 -5.35
N MET A 70 0.09 15.29 -5.69
CA MET A 70 0.26 16.43 -4.76
C MET A 70 -1.08 16.94 -4.20
N GLU A 71 -2.10 17.07 -5.05
CA GLU A 71 -3.44 17.46 -4.62
C GLU A 71 -4.03 16.44 -3.62
N LYS A 72 -3.99 15.15 -3.97
CA LYS A 72 -4.57 14.07 -3.16
C LYS A 72 -3.86 13.85 -1.83
N VAL A 73 -2.56 14.09 -1.77
CA VAL A 73 -1.75 13.91 -0.55
C VAL A 73 -1.46 15.23 0.16
N SER A 74 -2.09 16.35 -0.22
CA SER A 74 -1.78 17.69 0.33
C SER A 74 -1.79 17.78 1.86
N GLY A 75 -2.74 17.11 2.54
CA GLY A 75 -2.80 17.05 4.00
C GLY A 75 -1.84 16.05 4.66
N TYR A 76 -1.17 15.20 3.88
CA TYR A 76 -0.32 14.09 4.34
C TYR A 76 1.17 14.28 4.02
N GLY A 77 1.48 14.87 2.86
CA GLY A 77 2.82 14.90 2.29
C GLY A 77 3.24 13.58 1.64
N PHE A 78 4.50 13.50 1.22
CA PHE A 78 5.10 12.32 0.62
C PHE A 78 5.97 11.54 1.62
N ALA A 79 6.33 12.13 2.76
CA ALA A 79 7.06 11.47 3.83
C ALA A 79 6.46 11.76 5.23
N PRO A 80 6.69 10.89 6.22
CA PRO A 80 6.23 11.13 7.58
C PRO A 80 6.68 12.50 8.12
N GLY A 81 5.73 13.31 8.54
CA GLY A 81 5.98 14.64 9.10
C GLY A 81 5.99 15.80 8.10
N GLU A 82 5.77 15.54 6.80
CA GLU A 82 5.62 16.60 5.80
C GLU A 82 4.23 17.26 5.79
N GLY A 83 3.17 16.53 6.18
CA GLY A 83 1.80 17.03 6.26
C GLY A 83 1.26 17.15 7.69
N GLU A 84 0.04 17.71 7.80
CA GLU A 84 -0.71 17.80 9.06
C GLU A 84 -1.17 16.44 9.58
N HIS A 85 -1.28 15.46 8.69
CA HIS A 85 -1.72 14.10 8.96
C HIS A 85 -0.68 13.09 8.47
N TRP A 86 -0.77 11.88 9.01
CA TRP A 86 -0.05 10.73 8.50
C TRP A 86 -0.93 9.48 8.61
N ILE A 87 -0.67 8.48 7.80
CA ILE A 87 -1.50 7.26 7.71
C ILE A 87 -1.47 6.39 8.98
N CYS A 88 -0.59 6.70 9.92
CA CYS A 88 -0.42 6.03 11.20
C CYS A 88 0.21 6.99 12.23
N PRO A 89 0.13 6.69 13.53
CA PRO A 89 0.74 7.52 14.57
C PRO A 89 2.27 7.69 14.38
N PRO A 90 2.84 8.89 14.64
CA PRO A 90 4.26 9.18 14.37
C PRO A 90 5.24 8.39 15.24
N GLY A 91 4.79 7.93 16.41
CA GLY A 91 5.58 7.12 17.35
C GLY A 91 5.41 5.61 17.17
N LEU A 92 4.70 5.15 16.14
CA LEU A 92 4.38 3.73 15.97
C LEU A 92 5.67 2.91 15.76
N GLN A 93 5.82 1.88 16.61
CA GLN A 93 6.93 0.94 16.58
C GLN A 93 6.45 -0.40 16.04
N VAL A 94 7.33 -1.12 15.35
CA VAL A 94 7.10 -2.48 14.88
C VAL A 94 8.38 -3.28 15.06
N GLN A 95 8.31 -4.32 15.89
CA GLN A 95 9.36 -5.30 16.14
C GLN A 95 10.68 -4.61 16.54
N GLY A 96 10.57 -3.63 17.46
CA GLY A 96 11.68 -2.85 17.99
C GLY A 96 12.25 -1.77 17.07
N ARG A 97 11.58 -1.43 15.96
CA ARG A 97 12.01 -0.39 15.00
C ARG A 97 10.90 0.63 14.81
N ALA A 98 11.25 1.89 14.57
CA ALA A 98 10.26 2.89 14.22
C ALA A 98 9.68 2.58 12.84
N LEU A 99 8.35 2.58 12.70
CA LEU A 99 7.70 2.24 11.44
C LEU A 99 8.16 3.17 10.29
N ARG A 100 8.33 4.46 10.59
CA ARG A 100 8.79 5.47 9.63
C ARG A 100 10.12 5.11 8.96
N ASP A 101 11.01 4.39 9.66
CA ASP A 101 12.34 4.03 9.15
C ASP A 101 12.24 2.86 8.13
N LEU A 102 11.07 2.22 8.03
CA LEU A 102 10.77 1.17 7.06
C LEU A 102 10.01 1.72 5.84
N MET A 103 9.61 3.00 5.85
CA MET A 103 8.79 3.60 4.80
C MET A 103 9.65 4.17 3.67
N GLU A 104 9.32 3.84 2.43
CA GLU A 104 10.08 4.23 1.25
C GLU A 104 9.15 4.62 0.09
N ASN A 105 9.40 5.80 -0.50
CA ASN A 105 8.74 6.20 -1.74
C ASN A 105 9.45 5.55 -2.94
N LEU A 106 8.72 4.72 -3.69
CA LEU A 106 9.16 4.19 -4.97
C LEU A 106 8.19 4.68 -6.06
N PRO A 107 8.43 5.85 -6.68
CA PRO A 107 7.40 6.51 -7.45
C PRO A 107 7.12 5.78 -8.76
N SER A 108 5.85 5.66 -9.13
CA SER A 108 5.37 5.17 -10.43
C SER A 108 5.32 6.32 -11.44
N SER A 109 6.48 6.97 -11.65
CA SER A 109 6.66 8.23 -12.40
C SER A 109 6.16 8.20 -13.84
N TYR A 110 6.03 7.01 -14.44
CA TYR A 110 5.43 6.85 -15.77
C TYR A 110 4.00 7.42 -15.84
N ARG A 111 3.29 7.52 -14.71
CA ARG A 111 1.96 8.12 -14.64
C ARG A 111 1.95 9.62 -14.95
N ALA A 112 3.06 10.32 -14.72
CA ALA A 112 3.20 11.74 -15.01
C ALA A 112 3.37 12.04 -16.51
N LEU A 113 3.71 11.04 -17.32
CA LEU A 113 3.75 11.19 -18.78
C LEU A 113 2.35 11.48 -19.34
N PRO A 114 2.23 12.26 -20.43
CA PRO A 114 0.95 12.52 -21.07
C PRO A 114 0.19 11.24 -21.40
N ALA A 115 -1.13 11.24 -21.27
CA ALA A 115 -1.95 10.06 -21.55
C ALA A 115 -1.81 9.56 -23.00
N ALA A 116 -1.52 10.47 -23.94
CA ALA A 116 -1.26 10.15 -25.34
C ALA A 116 0.07 9.40 -25.56
N ASP A 117 1.03 9.51 -24.64
CA ASP A 117 2.32 8.79 -24.71
C ASP A 117 2.17 7.35 -24.20
N THR A 118 1.44 6.55 -24.96
CA THR A 118 1.15 5.16 -24.61
C THR A 118 2.41 4.29 -24.56
N VAL A 119 3.37 4.54 -25.46
CA VAL A 119 4.64 3.80 -25.53
C VAL A 119 5.53 4.13 -24.34
N GLY A 120 5.74 5.42 -24.04
CA GLY A 120 6.53 5.85 -22.88
C GLY A 120 5.91 5.39 -21.57
N ARG A 121 4.59 5.44 -21.44
CA ARG A 121 3.88 4.93 -20.25
C ARG A 121 4.03 3.42 -20.08
N ALA A 122 3.96 2.64 -21.16
CA ALA A 122 4.16 1.20 -21.10
C ALA A 122 5.60 0.84 -20.71
N ALA A 123 6.60 1.47 -21.34
CA ALA A 123 8.01 1.28 -21.00
C ALA A 123 8.32 1.69 -19.55
N GLY A 124 7.78 2.82 -19.11
CA GLY A 124 7.94 3.32 -17.75
C GLY A 124 7.24 2.46 -16.70
N LYS A 125 6.10 1.84 -17.01
CA LYS A 125 5.45 0.86 -16.13
C LYS A 125 6.33 -0.38 -15.96
N ALA A 126 6.89 -0.90 -17.06
CA ALA A 126 7.80 -2.05 -17.01
C ALA A 126 9.04 -1.74 -16.16
N GLU A 127 9.63 -0.55 -16.31
CA GLU A 127 10.75 -0.10 -15.48
C GLU A 127 10.37 0.06 -14.01
N PHE A 128 9.18 0.60 -13.71
CA PHE A 128 8.68 0.68 -12.34
C PHE A 128 8.59 -0.71 -11.69
N GLU A 129 7.99 -1.69 -12.38
CA GLU A 129 7.86 -3.04 -11.83
C GLU A 129 9.21 -3.75 -11.67
N ARG A 130 10.19 -3.50 -12.56
CA ARG A 130 11.58 -3.97 -12.38
C ARG A 130 12.24 -3.38 -11.14
N ARG A 131 12.10 -2.08 -10.90
CA ARG A 131 12.65 -1.43 -9.69
C ARG A 131 11.97 -1.95 -8.43
N LEU A 132 10.65 -2.18 -8.49
CA LEU A 132 9.91 -2.78 -7.39
C LEU A 132 10.41 -4.19 -7.10
N GLU A 133 10.57 -5.05 -8.12
CA GLU A 133 11.13 -6.39 -7.95
C GLU A 133 12.54 -6.34 -7.34
N ALA A 134 13.43 -5.51 -7.88
CA ALA A 134 14.78 -5.34 -7.36
C ALA A 134 14.75 -4.90 -5.88
N ARG A 135 13.83 -4.00 -5.52
CA ARG A 135 13.71 -3.54 -4.15
C ARG A 135 13.19 -4.63 -3.21
N LEU A 136 12.17 -5.38 -3.62
CA LEU A 136 11.64 -6.51 -2.87
C LEU A 136 12.70 -7.60 -2.64
N LEU A 137 13.53 -7.88 -3.64
CA LEU A 137 14.68 -8.78 -3.52
C LEU A 137 15.72 -8.26 -2.53
N ALA A 138 16.05 -6.97 -2.57
CA ALA A 138 16.99 -6.35 -1.64
C ALA A 138 16.46 -6.38 -0.19
N LEU A 139 15.15 -6.26 -0.01
CA LEU A 139 14.46 -6.44 1.28
C LEU A 139 14.33 -7.91 1.70
N GLN A 140 14.73 -8.85 0.84
CA GLN A 140 14.57 -10.29 1.00
C GLN A 140 13.11 -10.68 1.27
N ALA A 141 12.17 -10.08 0.54
CA ALA A 141 10.74 -10.32 0.74
C ALA A 141 10.38 -11.77 0.45
N ASP A 142 9.81 -12.45 1.44
CA ASP A 142 9.19 -13.77 1.26
C ASP A 142 7.76 -13.64 0.72
N LEU A 143 7.08 -12.56 1.08
CA LEU A 143 5.74 -12.20 0.58
C LEU A 143 5.51 -10.69 0.59
N VAL A 144 4.54 -10.27 -0.22
CA VAL A 144 4.12 -8.88 -0.35
C VAL A 144 2.64 -8.78 -0.05
N VAL A 145 2.26 -7.84 0.81
CA VAL A 145 0.86 -7.45 1.04
C VAL A 145 0.61 -6.17 0.27
N VAL A 146 -0.47 -6.13 -0.51
CA VAL A 146 -0.90 -4.97 -1.29
C VAL A 146 -2.19 -4.42 -0.68
N ASP A 147 -2.19 -3.12 -0.40
CA ASP A 147 -3.31 -2.38 0.17
C ASP A 147 -3.56 -1.10 -0.63
N GLY A 148 -4.71 -1.04 -1.31
CA GLY A 148 -5.11 0.17 -2.03
C GLY A 148 -4.10 0.65 -3.08
N LEU A 149 -3.27 -0.24 -3.64
CA LEU A 149 -2.36 0.10 -4.72
C LEU A 149 -3.18 0.39 -5.99
N ILE A 150 -3.12 1.63 -6.48
CA ILE A 150 -3.99 2.09 -7.57
C ILE A 150 -3.49 1.63 -8.96
N LEU A 151 -2.27 1.11 -9.05
CA LEU A 151 -1.77 0.48 -10.28
C LEU A 151 -1.98 -1.04 -10.23
N ILE A 152 -2.31 -1.60 -11.39
CA ILE A 152 -2.45 -3.05 -11.56
C ILE A 152 -1.07 -3.61 -11.90
N LEU A 153 -0.54 -4.46 -11.03
CA LEU A 153 0.71 -5.20 -11.26
C LEU A 153 0.55 -6.19 -12.41
N ASP A 154 1.61 -6.41 -13.20
CA ASP A 154 1.63 -7.38 -14.31
C ASP A 154 2.91 -8.22 -14.32
N ALA A 155 4.04 -7.65 -14.74
CA ALA A 155 5.31 -8.34 -14.88
C ALA A 155 5.78 -8.95 -13.55
N LEU A 156 5.58 -8.25 -12.43
CA LEU A 156 5.97 -8.71 -11.09
C LEU A 156 5.23 -9.99 -10.64
N VAL A 157 3.99 -10.18 -11.11
CA VAL A 157 3.07 -11.25 -10.65
C VAL A 157 2.77 -12.28 -11.72
N ARG A 158 3.33 -12.14 -12.92
CA ARG A 158 3.11 -13.05 -14.05
C ARG A 158 3.64 -14.47 -13.73
N PRO A 159 3.01 -15.55 -14.24
CA PRO A 159 3.57 -16.90 -14.12
C PRO A 159 5.04 -16.96 -14.54
N GLY A 160 5.87 -17.52 -13.65
CA GLY A 160 7.32 -17.60 -13.81
C GLY A 160 8.13 -16.45 -13.20
N ALA A 161 7.49 -15.34 -12.81
CA ALA A 161 8.14 -14.27 -12.05
C ALA A 161 8.48 -14.71 -10.63
N VAL A 162 9.48 -14.07 -10.02
CA VAL A 162 9.94 -14.40 -8.66
C VAL A 162 8.83 -14.26 -7.61
N PHE A 163 7.97 -13.25 -7.77
CA PHE A 163 6.88 -12.95 -6.85
C PHE A 163 5.52 -13.54 -7.28
N HIS A 164 5.50 -14.41 -8.30
CA HIS A 164 4.31 -15.19 -8.63
C HIS A 164 3.86 -16.02 -7.41
N ASN A 165 2.57 -15.94 -7.05
CA ASN A 165 1.98 -16.53 -5.84
C ASN A 165 2.59 -16.04 -4.50
N ARG A 166 3.23 -14.86 -4.47
CA ARG A 166 3.76 -14.25 -3.25
C ARG A 166 3.20 -12.86 -2.96
N VAL A 167 2.36 -12.33 -3.84
CA VAL A 167 1.72 -11.02 -3.69
C VAL A 167 0.25 -11.22 -3.35
N PHE A 168 -0.18 -10.67 -2.21
CA PHE A 168 -1.53 -10.83 -1.67
C PHE A 168 -2.18 -9.46 -1.51
N ASN A 169 -3.27 -9.22 -2.21
CA ASN A 169 -4.02 -7.96 -2.11
C ASN A 169 -5.13 -8.07 -1.07
N ILE A 170 -5.18 -7.15 -0.12
CA ILE A 170 -6.36 -6.96 0.72
C ILE A 170 -7.39 -6.12 -0.04
N HIS A 171 -8.65 -6.51 0.02
CA HIS A 171 -9.73 -5.91 -0.78
C HIS A 171 -10.97 -5.68 0.10
N PRO A 172 -11.62 -4.50 0.06
CA PRO A 172 -12.79 -4.18 0.88
C PRO A 172 -14.08 -4.79 0.31
N GLY A 173 -14.07 -6.09 0.03
CA GLY A 173 -15.22 -6.81 -0.51
C GLY A 173 -14.92 -8.29 -0.74
N VAL A 174 -15.96 -9.12 -0.82
CA VAL A 174 -15.77 -10.54 -1.15
C VAL A 174 -15.49 -10.66 -2.65
N THR A 175 -14.39 -11.34 -3.00
CA THR A 175 -13.96 -11.53 -4.39
C THR A 175 -14.32 -12.89 -4.98
N ARG A 176 -14.87 -13.80 -4.18
CA ARG A 176 -15.26 -15.14 -4.64
C ARG A 176 -16.47 -15.05 -5.58
N ALA A 177 -16.33 -15.60 -6.79
CA ALA A 177 -17.30 -15.50 -7.91
C ALA A 177 -18.71 -15.98 -7.58
N ASP A 178 -18.80 -16.97 -6.70
CA ASP A 178 -20.02 -17.66 -6.29
C ASP A 178 -20.61 -17.05 -4.99
N SER A 179 -20.01 -15.99 -4.45
CA SER A 179 -20.53 -15.34 -3.25
C SER A 179 -21.74 -14.47 -3.59
N PRO A 180 -22.86 -14.58 -2.86
CA PRO A 180 -23.97 -13.63 -3.00
C PRO A 180 -23.59 -12.22 -2.54
N TYR A 181 -22.50 -12.08 -1.80
CA TYR A 181 -21.94 -10.80 -1.34
C TYR A 181 -20.72 -10.38 -2.16
N GLU A 182 -20.62 -10.81 -3.42
CA GLU A 182 -19.53 -10.38 -4.31
C GLU A 182 -19.51 -8.85 -4.46
N ARG A 183 -18.34 -8.27 -4.17
CA ARG A 183 -18.04 -6.84 -4.27
C ARG A 183 -16.60 -6.68 -4.76
N ARG A 184 -16.41 -6.72 -6.07
CA ARG A 184 -15.09 -6.62 -6.73
C ARG A 184 -14.79 -5.20 -7.22
N GLY A 185 -13.53 -4.94 -7.53
CA GLY A 185 -13.12 -3.74 -8.25
C GLY A 185 -13.20 -2.46 -7.41
N ALA A 186 -13.05 -1.32 -8.09
CA ALA A 186 -12.83 -0.03 -7.44
C ALA A 186 -14.04 0.51 -6.65
N THR A 187 -15.24 0.02 -6.94
CA THR A 187 -16.50 0.50 -6.34
C THR A 187 -17.02 -0.39 -5.22
N ALA A 188 -16.27 -1.40 -4.77
CA ALA A 188 -16.73 -2.42 -3.83
C ALA A 188 -17.43 -1.85 -2.57
N THR A 189 -16.86 -0.80 -1.97
CA THR A 189 -17.46 -0.11 -0.81
C THR A 189 -18.76 0.62 -1.18
N LEU A 190 -18.81 1.27 -2.34
CA LEU A 190 -20.01 1.98 -2.81
C LEU A 190 -21.13 1.00 -3.17
N ASP A 191 -20.81 -0.14 -3.79
CA ASP A 191 -21.77 -1.17 -4.18
C ASP A 191 -22.38 -1.90 -2.95
N ALA A 192 -21.76 -1.75 -1.78
CA ALA A 192 -22.24 -2.32 -0.52
C ALA A 192 -23.15 -1.37 0.28
N LEU A 193 -23.11 -0.06 -0.01
CA LEU A 193 -23.95 0.96 0.62
C LEU A 193 -25.33 1.05 -0.04
#